data_AF-A0A8S3HZ73-F1
#
_entry.id   AF-A0A8S3HZ73-F1
#
_cell.length_a   1.000
_cell.length_b   1.000
_cell.length_c   1.000
_cell.angle_alpha   90.00
_cell.angle_beta   90.00
_cell.angle_gamma   90.00
#
_symmetry.space_group_name_H-M   'P 1'
#
loop_
_entity.id
_entity.type
_entity.pdbx_description
1 polymer ?
#
loop_
_entity_poly.entity_id
_entity_poly.type
_entity_poly.pdbx_seq_one_letter_code
_entity_poly.pdbx_strand_id
1 'polypeptide(L)'
;MDFDNNTAIRCCCPPSYSGDRWQWQNQRISLTLQFVYRSTTFVMPVFQMIMMLIDEHRQIASYHEQIPYVPKRDCGIKFNIYLLCPNQPKNSSTNYSIHIDVFDTTTLTYWSSWHLSIPFQFLPVDRIATRLFIPS
;
A
#
# COMPACT_ATOMS: atom_id res chain seq x y z
N MET A 1 -3.25 -23.57 -28.72
CA MET A 1 -4.18 -22.97 -29.69
C MET A 1 -5.52 -23.61 -29.44
N ASP A 2 -6.39 -22.93 -28.70
CA ASP A 2 -7.81 -23.22 -28.68
C ASP A 2 -8.51 -21.90 -29.00
N PHE A 3 -9.19 -21.88 -30.16
CA PHE A 3 -9.94 -20.75 -30.68
C PHE A 3 -11.38 -20.91 -30.22
N ASP A 4 -11.76 -20.17 -29.19
CA ASP A 4 -13.17 -20.00 -28.82
C ASP A 4 -13.74 -18.82 -29.61
N ASN A 5 -14.85 -19.06 -30.31
CA ASN A 5 -15.34 -18.23 -31.42
C ASN A 5 -16.21 -17.06 -30.94
N ASN A 6 -15.74 -16.37 -29.89
CA ASN A 6 -16.37 -15.20 -29.27
C ASN A 6 -15.28 -14.18 -28.84
N THR A 7 -14.39 -13.86 -29.79
CA THR A 7 -13.10 -13.19 -29.56
C THR A 7 -13.23 -11.68 -29.31
N ALA A 8 -13.81 -11.30 -28.17
CA ALA A 8 -13.39 -10.06 -27.54
C ALA A 8 -11.94 -10.27 -27.07
N ILE A 9 -10.97 -9.79 -27.86
CA ILE A 9 -9.56 -9.72 -27.45
C ILE A 9 -9.52 -8.82 -26.22
N ARG A 10 -9.63 -9.43 -25.03
CA ARG A 10 -9.60 -8.72 -23.76
C ARG A 10 -8.13 -8.59 -23.39
N CYS A 11 -7.60 -7.42 -23.69
CA CYS A 11 -6.27 -7.01 -23.34
C CYS A 11 -5.97 -7.24 -21.83
N CYS A 12 -4.89 -7.95 -21.51
CA CYS A 12 -4.39 -8.03 -20.12
C CYS A 12 -3.85 -6.66 -19.71
N CYS A 13 -4.63 -5.89 -18.96
CA CYS A 13 -4.25 -4.56 -18.51
C CYS A 13 -3.19 -4.64 -17.40
N PRO A 14 -2.12 -3.81 -17.46
CA PRO A 14 -1.32 -3.54 -16.28
C PRO A 14 -2.22 -2.95 -15.18
N PRO A 15 -1.99 -3.27 -13.89
CA PRO A 15 -2.84 -2.81 -12.79
C PRO A 15 -2.84 -1.29 -12.58
N SER A 16 -2.04 -0.54 -13.36
CA SER A 16 -2.00 0.93 -13.35
C SER A 16 -2.90 1.59 -14.40
N TYR A 17 -3.52 0.83 -15.31
CA TYR A 17 -4.33 1.35 -16.40
C TYR A 17 -5.65 0.58 -16.54
N SER A 18 -6.70 1.30 -16.90
CA SER A 18 -8.06 0.79 -17.04
C SER A 18 -8.69 1.18 -18.38
N GLY A 19 -9.78 0.49 -18.72
CA GLY A 19 -10.54 0.65 -19.96
C GLY A 19 -10.14 -0.32 -21.05
N ASP A 20 -11.03 -0.48 -22.03
CA ASP A 20 -10.88 -1.48 -23.11
C ASP A 20 -9.66 -1.22 -24.02
N ARG A 21 -9.07 -0.03 -23.92
CA ARG A 21 -7.85 0.38 -24.63
C ARG A 21 -6.75 0.92 -23.71
N TRP A 22 -6.82 0.66 -22.41
CA TRP A 22 -5.86 1.17 -21.41
C TRP A 22 -5.76 2.70 -21.34
N GLN A 23 -6.83 3.40 -21.70
CA GLN A 23 -6.83 4.85 -21.89
C GLN A 23 -6.94 5.64 -20.58
N TRP A 24 -7.30 4.99 -19.46
CA TRP A 24 -7.47 5.66 -18.17
C TRP A 24 -6.39 5.22 -17.19
N GLN A 25 -5.65 6.18 -16.66
CA GLN A 25 -4.67 5.91 -15.61
C GLN A 25 -5.38 5.72 -14.26
N ASN A 26 -4.99 4.67 -13.54
CA ASN A 26 -5.57 4.36 -12.23
C ASN A 26 -5.19 5.44 -11.21
N GLN A 27 -6.20 5.92 -10.50
CA GLN A 27 -5.99 6.82 -9.36
C GLN A 27 -5.27 6.07 -8.24
N ARG A 28 -4.27 6.73 -7.66
CA ARG A 28 -3.34 6.09 -6.73
C ARG A 28 -2.88 7.03 -5.64
N ILE A 29 -2.46 6.46 -4.52
CA ILE A 29 -1.79 7.17 -3.44
C ILE A 29 -0.32 6.78 -3.48
N SER A 30 0.55 7.77 -3.60
CA SER A 30 1.99 7.61 -3.57
C SER A 30 2.49 7.84 -2.15
N LEU A 31 2.94 6.78 -1.51
CA LEU A 31 3.48 6.79 -0.16
C LEU A 31 4.99 6.78 -0.19
N THR A 32 5.62 7.69 0.54
CA THR A 32 7.05 7.65 0.85
C THR A 32 7.22 7.47 2.35
N LEU A 33 7.58 6.26 2.76
CA LEU A 33 7.72 5.90 4.17
C LEU A 33 9.19 5.74 4.55
N GLN A 34 9.57 6.28 5.70
CA GLN A 34 10.83 5.96 6.36
C GLN A 34 10.54 5.35 7.73
N PHE A 35 10.99 4.12 7.95
CA PHE A 35 10.84 3.45 9.23
C PHE A 35 12.07 3.66 10.11
N VAL A 36 11.83 3.96 11.38
CA VAL A 36 12.88 4.12 12.40
C VAL A 36 12.58 3.16 13.55
N TYR A 37 13.49 2.23 13.78
CA TYR A 37 13.48 1.36 14.94
C TYR A 37 14.68 1.68 15.83
N ARG A 38 14.42 1.92 17.11
CA ARG A 38 15.46 2.14 18.13
C ARG A 38 15.30 1.06 19.18
N SER A 39 16.23 0.11 19.19
CA SER A 39 16.29 -0.90 20.23
C SER A 39 17.53 -0.72 21.09
N THR A 40 17.37 -0.97 22.37
CA THR A 40 18.47 -1.11 23.34
C THR A 40 18.93 -2.56 23.49
N THR A 41 18.22 -3.51 22.88
CA THR A 41 18.53 -4.94 22.94
C THR A 41 19.32 -5.40 21.71
N PHE A 42 20.08 -6.49 21.86
CA PHE A 42 20.88 -7.10 20.78
C PHE A 42 20.06 -7.92 19.77
N VAL A 43 18.75 -8.02 19.97
CA VAL A 43 17.86 -8.78 19.08
C VAL A 43 17.71 -8.00 17.76
N MET A 44 17.82 -8.73 16.65
CA MET A 44 17.73 -8.18 15.30
C MET A 44 16.42 -8.66 14.65
N PRO A 45 15.27 -8.03 14.95
CA PRO A 45 14.01 -8.43 14.37
C PRO A 45 13.98 -8.16 12.87
N VAL A 46 13.21 -8.97 12.15
CA VAL A 46 12.87 -8.73 10.75
C VAL A 46 11.37 -8.48 10.69
N PHE A 47 10.99 -7.29 10.23
CA PHE A 47 9.59 -6.89 10.18
C PHE A 47 9.01 -7.10 8.78
N GLN A 48 7.79 -7.62 8.71
CA GLN A 48 6.95 -7.56 7.53
C GLN A 48 5.97 -6.40 7.71
N MET A 49 6.05 -5.42 6.82
CA MET A 49 5.14 -4.28 6.78
C MET A 49 4.07 -4.52 5.73
N ILE A 50 2.80 -4.41 6.11
CA ILE A 50 1.66 -4.56 5.20
C ILE A 50 0.92 -3.23 5.15
N MET A 51 0.83 -2.61 3.98
CA MET A 51 0.21 -1.30 3.79
C MET A 51 -1.05 -1.45 2.94
N MET A 52 -2.16 -0.91 3.43
CA MET A 52 -3.48 -1.13 2.88
C MET A 52 -4.25 0.17 2.82
N LEU A 53 -5.09 0.31 1.80
CA LEU A 53 -6.13 1.33 1.77
C LEU A 53 -7.37 0.76 2.45
N ILE A 54 -7.87 1.46 3.46
CA ILE A 54 -9.11 1.10 4.17
C ILE A 54 -10.16 2.19 4.00
N ASP A 55 -11.43 1.81 3.95
CA ASP A 55 -12.55 2.73 3.93
C ASP A 55 -13.02 3.13 5.36
N GLU A 56 -14.09 3.92 5.44
CA GLU A 56 -14.72 4.37 6.69
C GLU A 56 -15.18 3.23 7.59
N HIS A 57 -15.50 2.08 7.01
CA HIS A 57 -15.94 0.87 7.72
C HIS A 57 -14.78 -0.09 8.00
N ARG A 58 -13.53 0.37 7.81
CA ARG A 58 -12.29 -0.42 7.91
C ARG A 58 -12.27 -1.65 7.00
N GLN A 59 -13.06 -1.64 5.93
CA GLN A 59 -12.95 -2.65 4.90
C GLN A 59 -11.73 -2.33 4.04
N ILE A 60 -10.98 -3.38 3.69
CA ILE A 60 -9.84 -3.24 2.80
C ILE A 60 -10.39 -2.89 1.42
N ALA A 61 -10.07 -1.69 0.97
CA ALA A 61 -10.62 -1.13 -0.24
C ALA A 61 -10.13 -1.88 -1.48
N SER A 62 -8.88 -2.37 -1.50
CA SER A 62 -8.26 -2.96 -2.70
C SER A 62 -6.96 -3.74 -2.41
N TYR A 63 -6.03 -3.73 -3.38
CA TYR A 63 -4.67 -4.22 -3.29
C TYR A 63 -3.94 -3.69 -2.06
N HIS A 64 -3.12 -4.58 -1.49
CA HIS A 64 -2.22 -4.27 -0.39
C HIS A 64 -0.79 -4.43 -0.88
N GLU A 65 0.09 -3.61 -0.34
CA GLU A 65 1.52 -3.68 -0.62
C GLU A 65 2.21 -4.26 0.59
N GLN A 66 3.27 -5.04 0.38
CA GLN A 66 4.04 -5.59 1.48
C GLN A 66 5.54 -5.44 1.24
N ILE A 67 6.26 -5.08 2.29
CA ILE A 67 7.72 -4.94 2.24
C ILE A 67 8.37 -5.57 3.48
N PRO A 68 9.51 -6.27 3.31
CA PRO A 68 10.34 -6.63 4.43
C PRO A 68 11.17 -5.41 4.87
N TYR A 69 11.30 -5.21 6.18
CA TYR A 69 12.13 -4.18 6.79
C TYR A 69 13.07 -4.79 7.81
N VAL A 70 14.37 -4.60 7.59
CA VAL A 70 15.44 -5.04 8.49
C VAL A 70 16.11 -3.81 9.09
N PRO A 71 15.92 -3.47 10.38
CA PRO A 71 16.41 -2.23 10.97
C PRO A 71 17.90 -1.95 10.72
N LYS A 72 18.76 -2.97 10.85
CA LYS A 72 20.21 -2.86 10.68
C LYS A 72 20.63 -2.47 9.25
N ARG A 73 19.84 -2.87 8.25
CA ARG A 73 20.10 -2.64 6.83
C ARG A 73 19.35 -1.41 6.31
N ASP A 74 18.11 -1.23 6.77
CA ASP A 74 17.12 -0.41 6.10
C ASP A 74 16.77 0.91 6.84
N CYS A 75 17.39 1.21 8.00
CA CYS A 75 17.10 2.42 8.79
C CYS A 75 17.20 3.76 8.00
N GLY A 76 18.08 3.82 7.01
CA GLY A 76 18.24 4.99 6.14
C GLY A 76 17.37 4.99 4.89
N ILE A 77 16.67 3.89 4.59
CA ILE A 77 15.95 3.70 3.33
C ILE A 77 14.58 4.40 3.37
N LYS A 78 14.21 4.99 2.24
CA LYS A 78 12.88 5.54 2.00
C LYS A 78 12.15 4.64 1.00
N PHE A 79 11.04 4.05 1.44
CA PHE A 79 10.24 3.16 0.62
C PHE A 79 9.20 3.98 -0.14
N ASN A 80 9.17 3.82 -1.46
CA ASN A 80 8.17 4.45 -2.33
C ASN A 80 7.16 3.38 -2.74
N ILE A 81 5.93 3.51 -2.24
CA ILE A 81 4.85 2.53 -2.36
C ILE A 81 3.67 3.20 -3.08
N TYR A 82 2.97 2.44 -3.92
CA TYR A 82 1.79 2.93 -4.62
C TYR A 82 0.57 2.10 -4.24
N LEU A 83 -0.39 2.72 -3.54
CA LEU A 83 -1.67 2.08 -3.23
C LEU A 83 -2.69 2.49 -4.28
N LEU A 84 -3.25 1.50 -4.98
CA LEU A 84 -4.26 1.72 -6.02
C LEU A 84 -5.66 1.85 -5.40
N CYS A 85 -6.45 2.79 -5.90
CA CYS A 85 -7.85 2.91 -5.50
C CYS A 85 -8.71 1.85 -6.23
N PRO A 86 -9.72 1.25 -5.58
CA PRO A 86 -10.51 0.18 -6.19
C PRO A 86 -11.41 0.64 -7.33
N ASN A 87 -12.06 1.79 -7.18
CA ASN A 87 -13.07 2.28 -8.12
C ASN A 87 -12.54 3.44 -8.95
N GLN A 88 -12.96 3.51 -10.21
CA GLN A 88 -12.68 4.61 -11.12
C GLN A 88 -13.96 5.15 -11.76
N PRO A 89 -14.23 6.47 -11.63
CA PRO A 89 -13.52 7.42 -10.77
C PRO A 89 -13.69 7.07 -9.28
N LYS A 90 -12.74 7.50 -8.44
CA LYS A 90 -12.83 7.38 -6.99
C LYS A 90 -14.14 8.00 -6.52
N ASN A 91 -14.90 7.24 -5.73
CA ASN A 91 -16.14 7.74 -5.17
C ASN A 91 -15.81 8.88 -4.21
N SER A 92 -16.24 10.10 -4.56
CA SER A 92 -16.03 11.30 -3.74
C SER A 92 -16.74 11.24 -2.39
N SER A 93 -17.65 10.28 -2.21
CA SER A 93 -18.42 10.07 -0.98
C SER A 93 -17.74 9.09 -0.02
N THR A 94 -16.67 8.41 -0.42
CA THR A 94 -16.02 7.38 0.42
C THR A 94 -14.70 7.89 0.94
N ASN A 95 -14.61 8.09 2.27
CA ASN A 95 -13.34 8.45 2.88
C ASN A 95 -12.42 7.24 3.01
N TYR A 96 -11.24 7.37 2.41
CA TYR A 96 -10.18 6.38 2.54
C TYR A 96 -9.09 6.87 3.48
N SER A 97 -8.46 5.91 4.15
CA SER A 97 -7.28 6.11 4.97
C SER A 97 -6.31 4.95 4.77
N ILE A 98 -5.07 5.13 5.20
CA ILE A 98 -4.03 4.12 5.03
C ILE A 98 -3.83 3.42 6.37
N HIS A 99 -3.94 2.11 6.35
CA HIS A 99 -3.58 1.25 7.46
C HIS A 99 -2.27 0.55 7.18
N ILE A 100 -1.39 0.49 8.18
CA ILE A 100 -0.09 -0.15 8.06
C ILE A 100 0.07 -1.10 9.24
N ASP A 101 0.15 -2.39 8.97
CA ASP A 101 0.41 -3.42 9.98
C ASP A 101 1.86 -3.86 9.97
N VAL A 102 2.37 -4.18 11.15
CA VAL A 102 3.74 -4.66 11.36
C VAL A 102 3.71 -6.01 12.03
N PHE A 103 4.38 -6.97 11.42
CA PHE A 103 4.59 -8.28 11.99
C PHE A 103 6.08 -8.52 12.18
N ASP A 104 6.48 -9.04 13.34
CA ASP A 104 7.81 -9.60 13.50
C ASP A 104 7.83 -11.01 12.91
N THR A 105 8.57 -11.17 11.81
CA THR A 105 8.71 -12.46 11.10
C THR A 105 9.61 -13.44 11.83
N THR A 106 10.45 -12.98 12.77
CA THR A 106 11.30 -13.85 13.58
C THR A 106 10.49 -14.58 14.63
N THR A 107 9.55 -13.89 15.27
CA THR A 107 8.65 -14.46 16.29
C THR A 107 7.28 -14.86 15.74
N LEU A 108 6.97 -14.49 14.50
CA LEU A 108 5.65 -14.65 13.86
C LEU A 108 4.52 -13.96 14.65
N THR A 109 4.82 -12.82 15.28
CA THR A 109 3.88 -12.08 16.11
C THR A 109 3.49 -10.74 15.47
N TYR A 110 2.24 -10.33 15.70
CA TYR A 110 1.81 -8.97 15.41
C TYR A 110 2.50 -8.00 16.37
N TRP A 111 3.11 -6.95 15.82
CA TRP A 111 3.91 -6.00 16.59
C TRP A 111 3.15 -4.70 16.85
N SER A 112 2.71 -4.01 15.80
CA SER A 112 2.03 -2.72 15.92
C SER A 112 1.34 -2.34 14.60
N SER A 113 0.61 -1.22 14.62
CA SER A 113 0.05 -0.63 13.40
C SER A 113 -0.01 0.89 13.44
N TRP A 114 -0.13 1.48 12.25
CA TRP A 114 -0.39 2.91 12.07
C TRP A 114 -1.63 3.16 11.24
N HIS A 115 -2.17 4.36 11.43
CA HIS A 115 -3.30 4.87 10.68
C HIS A 115 -2.98 6.27 10.18
N LEU A 116 -2.91 6.45 8.86
CA LEU A 116 -2.61 7.73 8.22
C LEU A 116 -3.85 8.25 7.49
N SER A 117 -4.21 9.50 7.74
CA SER A 117 -5.27 10.17 7.01
C SER A 117 -4.80 10.60 5.61
N ILE A 118 -5.72 10.59 4.65
CA ILE A 118 -5.50 11.10 3.29
C ILE A 118 -6.19 12.46 3.20
N PRO A 119 -5.43 13.57 3.15
CA PRO A 119 -6.02 14.90 3.23
C PRO A 119 -6.79 15.30 1.97
N PHE A 120 -6.35 14.87 0.77
CA PHE A 120 -6.91 15.34 -0.50
C PHE A 120 -7.41 14.18 -1.35
N GLN A 121 -8.56 13.64 -0.96
CA GLN A 121 -9.10 12.44 -1.61
C GLN A 121 -9.52 12.65 -3.07
N PHE A 122 -9.78 13.89 -3.50
CA PHE A 122 -10.15 14.24 -4.87
C PHE A 122 -8.97 14.25 -5.85
N LEU A 123 -7.71 14.25 -5.35
CA LEU A 123 -6.55 14.31 -6.23
C LEU A 123 -6.36 12.97 -6.97
N PRO A 124 -6.10 13.00 -8.30
CA PRO A 124 -5.78 11.79 -9.06
C PRO A 124 -4.55 11.06 -8.52
N VAL A 125 -3.62 11.82 -7.92
CA VAL A 125 -2.44 11.33 -7.22
C VAL A 125 -2.25 12.12 -5.93
N ASP A 126 -2.50 11.50 -4.79
CA ASP A 126 -2.13 12.07 -3.48
C ASP A 126 -0.73 11.57 -3.10
N ARG A 127 0.12 12.45 -2.56
CA ARG A 127 1.51 12.15 -2.18
C ARG A 127 1.67 12.36 -0.68
N ILE A 128 1.92 11.28 0.04
CA ILE A 128 2.08 11.29 1.48
C ILE A 128 3.49 10.81 1.82
N ALA A 129 4.26 11.67 2.48
CA ALA A 129 5.61 11.34 2.94
C ALA A 129 5.68 11.46 4.46
N THR A 130 6.04 10.37 5.14
CA THR A 130 6.11 10.37 6.61
C THR A 130 7.19 9.44 7.14
N ARG A 131 7.61 9.73 8.38
CA ARG A 131 8.54 8.90 9.14
C ARG A 131 7.78 8.20 10.25
N LEU A 132 7.86 6.88 10.29
CA LEU A 132 7.18 6.03 11.26
C LEU A 132 8.19 5.46 12.25
N PHE A 133 7.88 5.59 13.53
CA PHE A 133 8.71 5.06 14.60
C PHE A 133 8.12 3.74 15.08
N ILE A 134 8.85 2.64 14.87
CA ILE A 134 8.48 1.32 15.35
C ILE A 134 8.65 1.31 16.88
N PRO A 135 7.59 1.01 17.66
CA PRO A 135 7.69 0.89 19.11
C PRO A 135 8.73 -0.17 19.50
N SER A 136 9.51 0.11 20.54
CA SER A 136 10.53 -0.80 21.09
C SER A 136 9.96 -1.72 22.16
#